data_AF-A0A6P1U933-F1
#
_entry.id   AF-A0A6P1U933-F1
#
_cell.length_a   1.000
_cell.length_b   1.000
_cell.length_c   1.000
_cell.angle_alpha   90.00
_cell.angle_beta   90.00
_cell.angle_gamma   90.00
#
_symmetry.space_group_name_H-M   'P 1'
#
loop_
_entity.id
_entity.type
_entity.pdbx_description
1 polymer ?
#
loop_
_entity_poly.entity_id
_entity_poly.type
_entity_poly.pdbx_seq_one_letter_code
_entity_poly.pdbx_strand_id
1 'polypeptide(L)'
;MTYLLAKYGFSTLLAALVGMVAGFSTFDCQRMLKQRWPLWHGLVVVLYGVGLAVALLKWLPGAPGLWLETALLLLTGWFVGLWLGGRLARLRCAGQTRRQQVEMPPRPREVVPIYPAAAAPVAADMRPQGLAAPQGGTADTLERINGIGPKNAQVLQSLGIYHFHQIAAWTPENIEWVSNYLDFPGRVAREDWVGQARRILKNPDFQAVPASARRGVDAGQYAGVKPDAEPLPEQGADDLTRIVGLDQGTAQILHALGIHRIAQIARWNADNVTWIDDYLDGQGRVTDQNWVAQAQALQG
;
A
#
# COMPACT_ATOMS: atom_id res chain seq x y z
N MET A 1 20.84 -30.89 41.52
CA MET A 1 20.77 -29.56 40.86
C MET A 1 21.80 -28.57 41.42
N THR A 2 21.83 -28.30 42.73
CA THR A 2 22.78 -27.34 43.36
C THR A 2 24.25 -27.62 43.06
N TYR A 3 24.67 -28.89 43.08
CA TYR A 3 26.04 -29.30 42.72
C TYR A 3 26.42 -28.96 41.26
N LEU A 4 25.49 -29.19 40.32
CA LEU A 4 25.73 -28.91 38.90
C LEU A 4 25.79 -27.41 38.61
N LEU A 5 24.94 -26.63 39.26
CA LEU A 5 24.97 -25.16 39.21
C LEU A 5 26.29 -24.60 39.77
N ALA A 6 26.81 -25.17 40.87
CA ALA A 6 28.10 -24.77 41.43
C ALA A 6 29.27 -25.10 40.48
N LYS A 7 29.20 -26.25 39.79
CA LYS A 7 30.29 -26.74 38.92
C LYS A 7 30.27 -26.13 37.51
N TYR A 8 29.09 -25.94 36.94
CA TYR A 8 28.89 -25.49 35.55
C TYR A 8 28.22 -24.12 35.44
N GLY A 9 28.07 -23.40 36.56
CA GLY A 9 27.39 -22.10 36.63
C GLY A 9 27.92 -21.08 35.62
N PHE A 10 29.24 -20.98 35.48
CA PHE A 10 29.86 -20.10 34.49
C PHE A 10 29.44 -20.45 33.05
N SER A 11 29.48 -21.73 32.68
CA SER A 11 29.09 -22.18 31.34
C SER A 11 27.60 -21.98 31.07
N THR A 12 26.75 -22.10 32.09
CA THR A 12 25.30 -21.82 31.96
C THR A 12 25.02 -20.34 31.77
N LEU A 13 25.74 -19.47 32.48
CA LEU A 13 25.65 -18.01 32.28
C LEU A 13 26.15 -17.62 30.89
N LEU A 14 27.24 -18.22 30.42
CA LEU A 14 27.75 -18.00 29.07
C LEU A 14 26.73 -18.43 28.00
N ALA A 15 26.12 -19.61 28.15
CA ALA A 15 25.06 -20.09 27.25
C ALA A 15 23.85 -19.15 27.23
N ALA A 16 23.46 -18.60 28.39
CA ALA A 16 22.39 -17.61 28.48
C ALA A 16 22.75 -16.28 27.80
N LEU A 17 23.97 -15.79 27.96
CA LEU A 17 24.44 -14.57 27.29
C LEU A 17 24.46 -14.73 25.77
N VAL A 18 24.97 -15.86 25.27
CA VAL A 18 24.99 -16.17 23.83
C VAL A 18 23.55 -16.28 23.29
N GLY A 19 22.68 -16.99 24.01
CA GLY A 19 21.26 -17.08 23.67
C GLY A 19 20.58 -15.71 23.64
N MET A 20 20.91 -14.81 24.56
CA MET A 20 20.38 -13.46 24.63
C MET A 20 20.77 -12.59 23.44
N VAL A 21 22.04 -12.64 23.02
CA VAL A 21 22.50 -11.94 21.81
C VAL A 21 21.82 -12.49 20.56
N ALA A 22 21.72 -13.81 20.43
CA ALA A 22 21.04 -14.46 19.31
C ALA A 22 19.54 -14.13 19.28
N GLY A 23 18.87 -14.11 20.43
CA GLY A 23 17.49 -13.67 20.55
C GLY A 23 17.33 -12.22 20.11
N PHE A 24 18.16 -11.31 20.64
CA PHE A 24 18.10 -9.89 20.31
C PHE A 24 18.30 -9.61 18.81
N SER A 25 19.20 -10.33 18.14
CA SER A 25 19.47 -10.16 16.70
C SER A 25 18.45 -10.86 15.78
N THR A 26 17.89 -11.99 16.22
CA THR A 26 16.91 -12.75 15.42
C THR A 26 15.54 -12.07 15.42
N PHE A 27 15.20 -11.39 16.50
CA PHE A 27 13.88 -10.80 16.76
C PHE A 27 13.78 -9.32 16.36
N ASP A 28 14.35 -8.97 15.20
CA ASP A 28 14.31 -7.61 14.64
C ASP A 28 12.89 -7.24 14.15
N CYS A 29 12.50 -5.96 14.25
CA CYS A 29 11.09 -5.52 14.11
C CYS A 29 10.48 -5.84 12.73
N GLN A 30 11.31 -5.83 11.69
CA GLN A 30 10.92 -6.17 10.32
C GLN A 30 10.61 -7.66 10.13
N ARG A 31 11.25 -8.54 10.92
CA ARG A 31 11.21 -10.00 10.73
C ARG A 31 10.07 -10.67 11.50
N MET A 32 9.68 -10.11 12.64
CA MET A 32 8.60 -10.61 13.52
C MET A 32 7.23 -10.74 12.83
N LEU A 33 6.91 -9.84 11.90
CA LEU A 33 5.58 -9.79 11.26
C LEU A 33 5.39 -10.84 10.14
N LYS A 34 6.47 -11.44 9.63
CA LYS A 34 6.43 -12.40 8.51
C LYS A 34 6.82 -13.83 8.89
N GLN A 35 7.26 -14.07 10.12
CA GLN A 35 7.93 -15.33 10.45
C GLN A 35 6.95 -16.40 10.95
N ARG A 36 6.60 -17.32 10.04
CA ARG A 36 5.91 -18.57 10.34
C ARG A 36 6.96 -19.55 10.86
N TRP A 37 6.85 -19.97 12.12
CA TRP A 37 7.86 -20.84 12.74
C TRP A 37 7.85 -22.22 12.05
N PRO A 38 9.01 -22.72 11.60
CA PRO A 38 9.08 -24.02 10.95
C PRO A 38 8.74 -25.16 11.91
N LEU A 39 8.14 -26.23 11.38
CA LEU A 39 7.59 -27.36 12.15
C LEU A 39 8.63 -28.05 13.05
N TRP A 40 9.92 -27.99 12.73
CA TRP A 40 11.00 -28.60 13.52
C TRP A 40 11.13 -28.00 14.94
N HIS A 41 10.68 -26.76 15.16
CA HIS A 41 10.69 -26.19 16.51
C HIS A 41 9.79 -26.96 17.49
N GLY A 42 8.65 -27.47 17.02
CA GLY A 42 7.78 -28.31 17.84
C GLY A 42 8.47 -29.60 18.27
N LEU A 43 9.23 -30.21 17.36
CA LEU A 43 10.02 -31.42 17.65
C LEU A 43 11.09 -31.17 18.72
N VAL A 44 11.80 -30.03 18.64
CA VAL A 44 12.84 -29.67 19.63
C VAL A 44 12.26 -29.50 21.04
N VAL A 45 11.08 -28.89 21.16
CA VAL A 45 10.39 -28.72 22.46
C VAL A 45 9.99 -30.07 23.05
N VAL A 46 9.45 -30.97 22.23
CA VAL A 46 9.07 -32.32 22.66
C VAL A 46 10.29 -33.12 23.12
N LEU A 47 11.39 -33.12 22.35
CA LEU A 47 12.62 -33.82 22.71
C LEU A 47 13.23 -33.29 24.01
N TYR A 48 13.21 -31.98 24.20
CA TYR A 48 13.65 -31.35 25.44
C TYR A 48 12.79 -31.78 26.65
N GLY A 49 11.47 -31.82 26.50
CA GLY A 49 10.54 -32.28 27.55
C GLY A 49 10.74 -33.75 27.92
N VAL A 50 10.93 -34.62 26.91
CA VAL A 50 11.26 -36.04 27.13
C VAL A 50 12.59 -36.18 27.88
N GLY A 51 13.63 -35.45 27.47
CA GLY A 51 14.92 -35.45 28.18
C GLY A 51 14.79 -35.03 29.64
N LEU A 52 13.96 -34.02 29.93
CA LEU A 52 13.69 -33.54 31.28
C LEU A 52 12.96 -34.59 32.13
N ALA A 53 11.96 -35.29 31.56
CA ALA A 53 11.27 -36.39 32.22
C ALA A 53 12.24 -37.55 32.55
N VAL A 54 13.09 -37.93 31.60
CA VAL A 54 14.10 -38.99 31.76
C VAL A 54 15.11 -38.63 32.87
N ALA A 55 15.55 -37.36 32.94
CA ALA A 55 16.44 -36.88 33.98
C ALA A 55 15.78 -36.86 35.37
N LEU A 56 14.50 -36.41 35.46
CA LEU A 56 13.75 -36.37 36.71
C LEU A 56 13.46 -37.76 37.27
N LEU A 57 13.10 -38.70 36.40
CA LEU A 57 12.80 -40.08 36.78
C LEU A 57 14.07 -40.91 37.05
N LYS A 58 15.27 -40.31 36.88
CA LYS A 58 16.57 -40.97 37.10
C LYS A 58 16.73 -42.28 36.33
N TRP A 59 16.13 -42.37 35.15
CA TRP A 59 16.15 -43.56 34.31
C TRP A 59 17.55 -43.90 33.75
N LEU A 60 18.48 -42.93 33.71
CA LEU A 60 19.88 -43.16 33.35
C LEU A 60 20.79 -43.04 34.58
N PRO A 61 21.35 -44.14 35.09
CA PRO A 61 22.34 -44.09 36.15
C PRO A 61 23.74 -43.73 35.60
N GLY A 62 24.60 -43.22 36.49
CA GLY A 62 26.03 -43.01 36.21
C GLY A 62 26.33 -41.85 35.25
N ALA A 63 27.41 -42.01 34.49
CA ALA A 63 27.92 -40.95 33.59
C ALA A 63 26.88 -40.49 32.54
N PRO A 64 26.11 -41.36 31.87
CA PRO A 64 25.11 -40.94 30.88
C PRO A 64 24.05 -39.99 31.44
N GLY A 65 23.57 -40.25 32.66
CA GLY A 65 22.61 -39.36 33.33
C GLY A 65 23.21 -37.99 33.64
N LEU A 66 24.48 -37.95 34.06
CA LEU A 66 25.20 -36.70 34.33
C LEU A 66 25.37 -35.85 33.05
N TRP A 67 25.70 -36.49 31.92
CA TRP A 67 25.81 -35.83 30.63
C TRP A 67 24.47 -35.26 30.16
N LEU A 68 23.39 -36.03 30.30
CA LEU A 68 22.03 -35.58 29.96
C LEU A 68 21.60 -34.37 30.81
N GLU A 69 21.79 -34.44 32.13
CA GLU A 69 21.46 -33.33 33.03
C GLU A 69 22.26 -32.07 32.73
N THR A 70 23.54 -32.21 32.40
CA THR A 70 24.42 -31.10 32.02
C THR A 70 23.98 -30.49 30.68
N ALA A 71 23.63 -31.32 29.69
CA ALA A 71 23.13 -30.85 28.39
C ALA A 71 21.81 -30.09 28.54
N LEU A 72 20.87 -30.61 29.33
CA LEU A 72 19.61 -29.93 29.62
C LEU A 72 19.83 -28.60 30.33
N LEU A 73 20.78 -28.54 31.26
CA LEU A 73 21.12 -27.31 31.99
C LEU A 73 21.73 -26.23 31.07
N LEU A 74 22.55 -26.60 30.09
CA LEU A 74 23.07 -25.64 29.11
C LEU A 74 21.99 -25.19 28.12
N LEU A 75 21.12 -26.12 27.70
CA LEU A 75 19.98 -25.81 26.83
C LEU A 75 18.99 -24.87 27.51
N THR A 76 18.66 -25.06 28.79
CA THR A 76 17.80 -24.11 29.53
C THR A 76 18.41 -22.72 29.56
N GLY A 77 19.70 -22.61 29.90
CA GLY A 77 20.41 -21.34 29.88
C GLY A 77 20.27 -20.64 28.52
N TRP A 78 20.54 -21.38 27.44
CA TRP A 78 20.42 -20.86 26.08
C TRP A 78 19.00 -20.39 25.71
N PHE A 79 17.96 -21.18 26.02
CA PHE A 79 16.57 -20.82 25.73
C PHE A 79 16.08 -19.63 26.57
N VAL A 80 16.45 -19.56 27.85
CA VAL A 80 16.15 -18.42 28.72
C VAL A 80 16.80 -17.15 28.18
N GLY A 81 18.06 -17.25 27.75
CA GLY A 81 18.75 -16.20 27.01
C GLY A 81 17.97 -15.73 25.79
N LEU A 82 17.60 -16.65 24.90
CA LEU A 82 16.84 -16.37 23.68
C LEU A 82 15.53 -15.62 23.98
N TRP A 83 14.80 -16.04 25.02
CA TRP A 83 13.55 -15.42 25.44
C TRP A 83 13.77 -14.00 25.99
N LEU A 84 14.78 -13.78 26.83
CA LEU A 84 15.15 -12.47 27.36
C LEU A 84 15.60 -11.51 26.24
N GLY A 85 16.43 -11.98 25.31
CA GLY A 85 16.87 -11.21 24.15
C GLY A 85 15.71 -10.77 23.26
N GLY A 86 14.76 -11.68 22.99
CA GLY A 86 13.55 -11.37 22.24
C GLY A 86 12.62 -10.39 22.96
N ARG A 87 12.50 -10.47 24.30
CA ARG A 87 11.74 -9.49 25.11
C ARG A 87 12.34 -8.08 25.00
N LEU A 88 13.67 -7.95 25.09
CA LEU A 88 14.36 -6.67 24.94
C LEU A 88 14.21 -6.09 23.53
N ALA A 89 14.31 -6.94 22.49
CA ALA A 89 14.07 -6.51 21.12
C ALA A 89 12.65 -5.95 20.92
N ARG A 90 11.62 -6.59 21.51
CA ARG A 90 10.23 -6.10 21.47
C ARG A 90 10.06 -4.72 22.14
N LEU A 91 10.74 -4.47 23.26
CA LEU A 91 10.71 -3.16 23.92
C LEU A 91 11.33 -2.07 23.03
N ARG A 92 12.43 -2.37 22.32
CA ARG A 92 13.03 -1.48 21.32
C ARG A 92 12.07 -1.19 20.16
N CYS A 93 11.40 -2.22 19.65
CA CYS A 93 10.39 -2.06 18.58
C CYS A 93 9.21 -1.19 18.99
N ALA A 94 8.70 -1.36 20.22
CA ALA A 94 7.62 -0.52 20.74
C ALA A 94 8.05 0.95 20.81
N GLY A 95 9.30 1.23 21.20
CA GLY A 95 9.87 2.58 21.20
C GLY A 95 10.04 3.18 19.80
N GLN A 96 10.53 2.40 18.83
CA GLN A 96 10.71 2.85 17.44
C GLN A 96 9.37 3.13 16.73
N THR A 97 8.37 2.26 16.91
CA THR A 97 7.02 2.45 16.35
C THR A 97 6.39 3.73 16.89
N ARG A 98 6.57 4.01 18.18
CA ARG A 98 6.08 5.23 18.82
C ARG A 98 6.77 6.49 18.30
N ARG A 99 8.09 6.45 18.04
CA ARG A 99 8.82 7.57 17.42
C ARG A 99 8.40 7.81 15.97
N GLN A 100 8.29 6.76 15.15
CA GLN A 100 7.84 6.89 13.77
C GLN A 100 6.43 7.49 13.67
N GLN A 101 5.53 7.15 14.60
CA GLN A 101 4.19 7.72 14.63
C GLN A 101 4.16 9.21 15.01
N VAL A 102 5.16 9.71 15.73
CA VAL A 102 5.28 11.11 16.13
C VAL A 102 6.03 11.95 15.09
N GLU A 103 6.95 11.35 14.36
CA GLU A 103 7.82 12.04 13.38
C GLU A 103 7.27 12.03 11.96
N MET A 104 6.32 11.13 11.67
CA MET A 104 5.56 11.22 10.42
C MET A 104 4.76 12.54 10.46
N PRO A 105 4.96 13.46 9.50
CA PRO A 105 4.16 14.67 9.44
C PRO A 105 2.69 14.24 9.44
N PRO A 106 1.79 14.98 10.12
CA PRO A 106 0.38 14.66 10.05
C PRO A 106 0.06 14.51 8.57
N ARG A 107 -0.51 13.35 8.19
CA ARG A 107 -1.08 13.19 6.83
C ARG A 107 -1.81 14.50 6.56
N PRO A 108 -1.55 15.19 5.43
CA PRO A 108 -2.36 16.34 5.03
C PRO A 108 -3.77 15.87 5.29
N ARG A 109 -4.52 16.56 6.19
CA ARG A 109 -5.82 16.09 6.68
C ARG A 109 -6.48 15.47 5.48
N GLU A 110 -6.58 14.14 5.48
CA GLU A 110 -7.38 13.48 4.48
C GLU A 110 -8.71 14.13 4.75
N VAL A 111 -9.12 15.01 3.85
CA VAL A 111 -10.46 15.57 3.86
C VAL A 111 -11.25 14.30 3.61
N VAL A 112 -11.56 13.58 4.69
CA VAL A 112 -12.60 12.58 4.71
C VAL A 112 -13.75 13.41 4.20
N PRO A 113 -14.18 13.20 2.94
CA PRO A 113 -15.39 13.85 2.52
C PRO A 113 -16.40 13.42 3.56
N ILE A 114 -17.16 14.37 4.09
CA ILE A 114 -18.23 14.07 5.05
C ILE A 114 -19.27 13.26 4.26
N TYR A 115 -18.99 11.97 4.06
CA TYR A 115 -19.97 10.97 3.77
C TYR A 115 -20.42 10.50 5.15
N PRO A 116 -21.69 10.72 5.52
CA PRO A 116 -22.20 10.24 6.78
C PRO A 116 -21.97 8.73 6.86
N ALA A 117 -21.26 8.31 7.92
CA ALA A 117 -21.17 6.91 8.27
C ALA A 117 -22.58 6.38 8.56
N ALA A 118 -22.87 5.22 7.97
CA ALA A 118 -24.17 4.52 7.91
C ALA A 118 -25.15 5.10 6.88
N ALA A 119 -24.96 4.71 5.62
CA ALA A 119 -26.00 4.83 4.61
C ALA A 119 -27.17 3.90 4.95
N ALA A 120 -28.35 4.50 5.04
CA ALA A 120 -29.65 3.84 5.05
C ALA A 120 -29.77 2.85 3.86
N PRO A 121 -30.70 1.88 3.89
CA PRO A 121 -30.95 1.01 2.73
C PRO A 121 -31.18 1.88 1.49
N VAL A 122 -30.26 1.80 0.52
CA VAL A 122 -30.35 2.55 -0.72
C VAL A 122 -31.61 2.09 -1.44
N ALA A 123 -32.59 2.97 -1.56
CA ALA A 123 -33.86 2.66 -2.19
C ALA A 123 -33.66 2.32 -3.68
N ALA A 124 -34.58 1.52 -4.22
CA ALA A 124 -34.50 0.99 -5.59
C ALA A 124 -34.57 2.08 -6.68
N ASP A 125 -34.95 3.30 -6.30
CA ASP A 125 -35.01 4.52 -7.12
C ASP A 125 -33.64 5.11 -7.47
N MET A 126 -32.57 4.76 -6.75
CA MET A 126 -31.22 5.26 -7.00
C MET A 126 -30.40 4.37 -7.95
N ARG A 127 -31.01 3.32 -8.50
CA ARG A 127 -30.39 2.45 -9.51
C ARG A 127 -30.15 3.25 -10.80
N PRO A 128 -28.94 3.19 -11.41
CA PRO A 128 -28.71 3.86 -12.67
C PRO A 128 -29.61 3.32 -13.78
N GLN A 129 -30.02 4.22 -14.69
CA GLN A 129 -30.89 3.86 -15.81
C GLN A 129 -30.18 2.91 -16.76
N GLY A 130 -30.72 1.69 -16.85
CA GLY A 130 -30.27 0.66 -17.79
C GLY A 130 -31.05 0.72 -19.11
N LEU A 131 -30.42 0.24 -20.17
CA LEU A 131 -31.04 -0.01 -21.46
C LEU A 131 -31.44 -1.49 -21.55
N ALA A 132 -32.48 -1.81 -22.33
CA ALA A 132 -32.87 -3.20 -22.59
C ALA A 132 -31.84 -3.94 -23.47
N ALA A 133 -31.15 -3.21 -24.33
CA ALA A 133 -30.15 -3.72 -25.26
C ALA A 133 -29.15 -2.61 -25.60
N PRO A 134 -27.93 -2.93 -26.09
CA PRO A 134 -26.98 -1.94 -26.52
C PRO A 134 -27.52 -1.12 -27.70
N GLN A 135 -27.51 0.20 -27.57
CA GLN A 135 -27.76 1.11 -28.69
C GLN A 135 -26.78 0.84 -29.83
N GLY A 136 -27.26 0.81 -31.07
CA GLY A 136 -26.43 0.49 -32.24
C GLY A 136 -26.03 -0.99 -32.37
N GLY A 137 -26.57 -1.87 -31.51
CA GLY A 137 -26.34 -3.32 -31.58
C GLY A 137 -24.98 -3.79 -31.04
N THR A 138 -24.11 -2.88 -30.60
CA THR A 138 -22.78 -3.19 -30.06
C THR A 138 -22.59 -2.47 -28.74
N ALA A 139 -22.08 -3.15 -27.71
CA ALA A 139 -21.74 -2.55 -26.42
C ALA A 139 -20.30 -2.04 -26.41
N ASP A 140 -20.03 -1.02 -25.60
CA ASP A 140 -18.68 -0.52 -25.34
C ASP A 140 -17.87 -1.53 -24.51
N THR A 141 -16.55 -1.51 -24.68
CA THR A 141 -15.60 -2.30 -23.87
C THR A 141 -15.38 -1.64 -22.51
N LEU A 142 -16.32 -1.83 -21.58
CA LEU A 142 -16.29 -1.20 -20.24
C LEU A 142 -15.00 -1.49 -19.45
N GLU A 143 -14.30 -2.58 -19.76
CA GLU A 143 -13.01 -2.96 -19.19
C GLU A 143 -11.89 -1.95 -19.44
N ARG A 144 -12.10 -1.00 -20.36
CA ARG A 144 -11.20 0.15 -20.56
C ARG A 144 -11.16 1.08 -19.34
N ILE A 145 -12.15 1.02 -18.45
CA ILE A 145 -12.17 1.74 -17.18
C ILE A 145 -11.45 0.88 -16.12
N ASN A 146 -10.42 1.44 -15.51
CA ASN A 146 -9.72 0.81 -14.40
C ASN A 146 -10.68 0.44 -13.27
N GLY A 147 -10.64 -0.83 -12.86
CA GLY A 147 -11.52 -1.36 -11.82
C GLY A 147 -12.65 -2.23 -12.34
N ILE A 148 -13.01 -2.05 -13.61
CA ILE A 148 -13.98 -2.88 -14.30
C ILE A 148 -13.25 -4.06 -14.92
N GLY A 149 -13.22 -5.19 -14.19
CA GLY A 149 -12.80 -6.47 -14.76
C GLY A 149 -13.90 -7.11 -15.62
N PRO A 150 -13.60 -8.16 -16.41
CA PRO A 150 -14.57 -8.83 -17.27
C PRO A 150 -15.84 -9.29 -16.54
N LYS A 151 -15.69 -9.75 -15.28
CA LYS A 151 -16.83 -10.13 -14.44
C LYS A 151 -17.73 -8.93 -14.11
N ASN A 152 -17.15 -7.79 -13.77
CA ASN A 152 -17.91 -6.59 -13.43
C ASN A 152 -18.57 -6.00 -14.67
N ALA A 153 -17.89 -6.02 -15.82
CA ALA A 153 -18.48 -5.62 -17.09
C ALA A 153 -19.72 -6.46 -17.44
N GLN A 154 -19.66 -7.79 -17.28
CA GLN A 154 -20.82 -8.66 -17.49
C GLN A 154 -21.98 -8.33 -16.55
N VAL A 155 -21.70 -8.04 -15.27
CA VAL A 155 -22.74 -7.65 -14.31
C VAL A 155 -23.33 -6.28 -14.65
N LEU A 156 -22.52 -5.32 -15.10
CA LEU A 156 -23.01 -4.01 -15.55
C LEU A 156 -23.89 -4.16 -16.81
N GLN A 157 -23.49 -5.00 -17.75
CA GLN A 157 -24.28 -5.29 -18.95
C GLN A 157 -25.62 -5.96 -18.60
N SER A 158 -25.64 -6.90 -17.65
CA SER A 158 -26.90 -7.49 -17.18
C SER A 158 -27.80 -6.50 -16.44
N LEU A 159 -27.22 -5.43 -15.89
CA LEU A 159 -27.96 -4.29 -15.34
C LEU A 159 -28.51 -3.32 -16.41
N GLY A 160 -28.15 -3.51 -17.68
CA GLY A 160 -28.50 -2.65 -18.81
C GLY A 160 -27.48 -1.53 -19.07
N ILE A 161 -26.29 -1.60 -18.48
CA ILE A 161 -25.21 -0.63 -18.68
C ILE A 161 -24.26 -1.18 -19.74
N TYR A 162 -24.37 -0.66 -20.96
CA TYR A 162 -23.60 -1.13 -22.12
C TYR A 162 -22.58 -0.10 -22.60
N HIS A 163 -22.76 1.18 -22.26
CA HIS A 163 -22.03 2.29 -22.87
C HIS A 163 -21.33 3.19 -21.87
N PHE A 164 -20.20 3.79 -22.27
CA PHE A 164 -19.46 4.74 -21.44
C PHE A 164 -20.30 5.97 -21.08
N HIS A 165 -21.19 6.43 -21.97
CA HIS A 165 -22.06 7.58 -21.69
C HIS A 165 -23.02 7.33 -20.52
N GLN A 166 -23.46 6.08 -20.30
CA GLN A 166 -24.31 5.75 -19.17
C GLN A 166 -23.53 5.89 -17.86
N ILE A 167 -22.30 5.38 -17.82
CA ILE A 167 -21.41 5.48 -16.65
C ILE A 167 -21.02 6.94 -16.39
N ALA A 168 -20.70 7.69 -17.46
CA ALA A 168 -20.36 9.10 -17.38
C ALA A 168 -21.50 9.95 -16.79
N ALA A 169 -22.76 9.53 -16.95
CA ALA A 169 -23.93 10.24 -16.46
C ALA A 169 -24.32 9.91 -15.00
N TRP A 170 -23.63 8.97 -14.34
CA TRP A 170 -23.97 8.57 -12.97
C TRP A 170 -23.82 9.71 -11.97
N THR A 171 -24.81 9.83 -11.09
CA THR A 171 -24.78 10.72 -9.93
C THR A 171 -24.05 10.06 -8.75
N PRO A 172 -23.67 10.81 -7.69
CA PRO A 172 -23.07 10.22 -6.49
C PRO A 172 -23.88 9.06 -5.89
N GLU A 173 -25.20 9.15 -5.96
CA GLU A 173 -26.10 8.14 -5.43
C GLU A 173 -26.15 6.89 -6.34
N ASN A 174 -26.06 7.05 -7.66
CA ASN A 174 -25.89 5.92 -8.57
C ASN A 174 -24.55 5.20 -8.31
N ILE A 175 -23.47 5.94 -8.07
CA ILE A 175 -22.14 5.41 -7.75
C ILE A 175 -22.21 4.56 -6.48
N GLU A 176 -22.87 5.06 -5.44
CA GLU A 176 -23.05 4.34 -4.19
C GLU A 176 -23.90 3.07 -4.38
N TRP A 177 -25.03 3.18 -5.09
CA TRP A 177 -25.89 2.05 -5.39
C TRP A 177 -25.13 0.95 -6.14
N VAL A 178 -24.37 1.30 -7.19
CA VAL A 178 -23.58 0.35 -7.98
C VAL A 178 -22.45 -0.25 -7.14
N SER A 179 -21.77 0.56 -6.33
CA SER A 179 -20.71 0.06 -5.43
C SER A 179 -21.21 -0.99 -4.45
N ASN A 180 -22.42 -0.78 -3.91
CA ASN A 180 -23.07 -1.73 -3.01
C ASN A 180 -23.57 -2.96 -3.76
N TYR A 181 -24.17 -2.79 -4.94
CA TYR A 181 -24.66 -3.90 -5.76
C TYR A 181 -23.54 -4.86 -6.18
N LEU A 182 -22.35 -4.33 -6.48
CA LEU A 182 -21.19 -5.11 -6.88
C LEU A 182 -20.36 -5.66 -5.70
N ASP A 183 -20.79 -5.43 -4.44
CA ASP A 183 -20.15 -5.89 -3.21
C ASP A 183 -18.73 -5.32 -2.99
N PHE A 184 -18.50 -4.07 -3.41
CA PHE A 184 -17.26 -3.33 -3.15
C PHE A 184 -17.52 -1.85 -2.82
N PRO A 185 -17.98 -1.55 -1.59
CA PRO A 185 -18.35 -0.19 -1.20
C PRO A 185 -17.20 0.79 -1.43
N GLY A 186 -17.50 1.90 -2.10
CA GLY A 186 -16.57 3.00 -2.36
C GLY A 186 -15.54 2.78 -3.47
N ARG A 187 -15.44 1.58 -4.09
CA ARG A 187 -14.45 1.35 -5.15
C ARG A 187 -14.73 2.18 -6.41
N VAL A 188 -15.98 2.27 -6.84
CA VAL A 188 -16.38 3.00 -8.07
C VAL A 188 -15.97 4.48 -7.97
N ALA A 189 -16.16 5.09 -6.79
CA ALA A 189 -15.73 6.45 -6.50
C ALA A 189 -14.20 6.57 -6.40
N ARG A 190 -13.55 5.69 -5.63
CA ARG A 190 -12.09 5.71 -5.41
C ARG A 190 -11.30 5.52 -6.70
N GLU A 191 -11.83 4.75 -7.63
CA GLU A 191 -11.21 4.49 -8.93
C GLU A 191 -11.72 5.44 -10.02
N ASP A 192 -12.59 6.41 -9.70
CA ASP A 192 -13.11 7.41 -10.65
C ASP A 192 -13.67 6.80 -11.94
N TRP A 193 -14.59 5.83 -11.84
CA TRP A 193 -15.16 5.20 -13.03
C TRP A 193 -15.90 6.20 -13.92
N VAL A 194 -16.61 7.16 -13.31
CA VAL A 194 -17.38 8.19 -14.02
C VAL A 194 -16.47 9.16 -14.76
N GLY A 195 -15.39 9.64 -14.13
CA GLY A 195 -14.43 10.52 -14.79
C GLY A 195 -13.67 9.81 -15.90
N GLN A 196 -13.26 8.56 -15.69
CA GLN A 196 -12.65 7.75 -16.75
C GLN A 196 -13.58 7.56 -17.96
N ALA A 197 -14.87 7.28 -17.72
CA ALA A 197 -15.86 7.16 -18.79
C ALA A 197 -16.01 8.47 -19.59
N ARG A 198 -16.04 9.62 -18.90
CA ARG A 198 -16.06 10.94 -19.55
C ARG A 198 -14.81 11.19 -20.39
N ARG A 199 -13.63 10.77 -19.92
CA ARG A 199 -12.36 10.88 -20.66
C ARG A 199 -12.37 10.04 -21.93
N ILE A 200 -12.85 8.80 -21.86
CA ILE A 200 -12.98 7.92 -23.04
C ILE A 200 -13.92 8.53 -24.09
N LEU A 201 -15.00 9.19 -23.67
CA LEU A 201 -15.93 9.87 -24.60
C LEU A 201 -15.29 11.09 -25.27
N LYS A 202 -14.41 11.82 -24.58
CA LYS A 202 -13.66 12.96 -25.14
C LYS A 202 -12.50 12.49 -26.03
N ASN A 203 -11.79 11.45 -25.61
CA ASN A 203 -10.65 10.85 -26.30
C ASN A 203 -10.84 9.33 -26.42
N PRO A 204 -11.34 8.84 -27.56
CA PRO A 204 -11.58 7.41 -27.78
C PRO A 204 -10.33 6.53 -27.67
N ASP A 205 -9.11 7.08 -27.74
CA ASP A 205 -7.86 6.35 -27.59
C ASP A 205 -7.35 6.30 -26.14
N PHE A 206 -8.03 6.98 -25.20
CA PHE A 206 -7.64 7.00 -23.79
C PHE A 206 -7.58 5.58 -23.19
N GLN A 207 -6.42 5.23 -22.62
CA GLN A 207 -6.23 3.99 -21.88
C GLN A 207 -5.94 4.32 -20.42
N ALA A 208 -6.78 3.80 -19.53
CA ALA A 208 -6.61 4.05 -18.13
C ALA A 208 -5.37 3.30 -17.58
N VAL A 209 -4.55 3.98 -16.77
CA VAL A 209 -3.31 3.40 -16.23
C VAL A 209 -3.63 2.29 -15.21
N PRO A 210 -3.30 1.02 -15.49
CA PRO A 210 -3.71 -0.11 -14.66
C PRO A 210 -3.11 -0.02 -13.26
N ALA A 211 -3.83 -0.56 -12.27
CA ALA A 211 -3.36 -0.61 -10.89
C ALA A 211 -2.03 -1.38 -10.70
N SER A 212 -1.63 -2.21 -11.68
CA SER A 212 -0.31 -2.88 -11.71
C SER A 212 0.83 -1.90 -11.97
N ALA A 213 0.63 -0.91 -12.86
CA ALA A 213 1.60 0.14 -13.15
C ALA A 213 1.87 1.01 -11.91
N ARG A 214 0.82 1.31 -11.11
CA ARG A 214 0.96 2.03 -9.82
C ARG A 214 1.76 1.25 -8.77
N ARG A 215 1.81 -0.07 -8.88
CA ARG A 215 2.60 -0.97 -8.01
C ARG A 215 4.00 -1.27 -8.55
N GLY A 216 4.40 -0.60 -9.64
CA GLY A 216 5.75 -0.68 -10.18
C GLY A 216 6.05 -1.92 -11.04
N VAL A 217 5.06 -2.78 -11.30
CA VAL A 217 5.26 -4.03 -12.05
C VAL A 217 5.51 -3.73 -13.54
N ASP A 218 4.92 -2.66 -14.06
CA ASP A 218 4.98 -2.24 -15.46
C ASP A 218 5.55 -0.82 -15.65
N ALA A 219 6.28 -0.29 -14.65
CA ALA A 219 6.74 1.10 -14.63
C ALA A 219 7.56 1.51 -15.88
N GLY A 220 8.25 0.54 -16.51
CA GLY A 220 9.02 0.77 -17.74
C GLY A 220 8.15 1.08 -18.97
N GLN A 221 6.91 0.61 -19.03
CA GLN A 221 6.01 0.89 -20.16
C GLN A 221 5.36 2.28 -20.08
N TYR A 222 5.39 2.92 -18.90
CA TYR A 222 4.91 4.30 -18.67
C TYR A 222 6.05 5.30 -18.41
N ALA A 223 7.31 4.86 -18.54
CA ALA A 223 8.47 5.73 -18.44
C ALA A 223 8.48 6.71 -19.63
N GLY A 224 8.31 8.00 -19.35
CA GLY A 224 8.16 9.06 -20.36
C GLY A 224 6.76 9.72 -20.40
N VAL A 225 5.74 9.10 -19.79
CA VAL A 225 4.39 9.68 -19.67
C VAL A 225 4.34 10.68 -18.51
N LYS A 226 4.94 10.32 -17.36
CA LYS A 226 5.10 11.25 -16.24
C LYS A 226 6.13 12.32 -16.62
N PRO A 227 5.85 13.62 -16.42
CA PRO A 227 6.83 14.67 -16.66
C PRO A 227 8.12 14.45 -15.88
N ASP A 228 9.25 14.79 -16.50
CA ASP A 228 10.57 14.67 -15.89
C ASP A 228 10.67 15.54 -14.62
N ALA A 229 10.90 14.88 -13.50
CA ALA A 229 11.18 15.55 -12.23
C ALA A 229 12.63 16.05 -12.24
N GLU A 230 12.81 17.37 -12.22
CA GLU A 230 14.15 17.97 -12.10
C GLU A 230 14.45 18.26 -10.61
N PRO A 231 15.70 18.13 -10.15
CA PRO A 231 16.10 18.54 -8.80
C PRO A 231 15.80 20.03 -8.58
N LEU A 232 15.52 20.40 -7.33
CA LEU A 232 15.31 21.80 -6.94
C LEU A 232 16.51 22.66 -7.41
N PRO A 233 16.28 23.67 -8.26
CA PRO A 233 17.37 24.51 -8.76
C PRO A 233 17.91 25.42 -7.65
N GLU A 234 19.23 25.65 -7.66
CA GLU A 234 19.92 26.46 -6.63
C GLU A 234 19.39 27.91 -6.54
N GLN A 235 18.86 28.44 -7.63
CA GLN A 235 18.29 29.80 -7.70
C GLN A 235 16.83 29.89 -7.22
N GLY A 236 16.25 28.78 -6.73
CA GLY A 236 14.84 28.70 -6.37
C GLY A 236 13.92 28.41 -7.57
N ALA A 237 12.71 27.95 -7.26
CA ALA A 237 11.69 27.58 -8.24
C ALA A 237 11.03 28.82 -8.89
N ASP A 238 10.57 28.68 -10.13
CA ASP A 238 9.77 29.70 -10.80
C ASP A 238 8.39 29.81 -10.14
N ASP A 239 7.82 31.02 -10.14
CA ASP A 239 6.43 31.22 -9.78
C ASP A 239 5.50 30.69 -10.88
N LEU A 240 5.04 29.45 -10.71
CA LEU A 240 4.14 28.78 -11.64
C LEU A 240 2.77 29.46 -11.75
N THR A 241 2.38 30.29 -10.76
CA THR A 241 1.08 30.98 -10.76
C THR A 241 0.97 32.06 -11.84
N ARG A 242 2.08 32.35 -12.55
CA ARG A 242 2.08 33.16 -13.77
C ARG A 242 1.29 32.54 -14.92
N ILE A 243 1.04 31.22 -14.89
CA ILE A 243 0.15 30.53 -15.83
C ILE A 243 -1.30 30.69 -15.35
N VAL A 244 -2.16 31.24 -16.20
CA VAL A 244 -3.56 31.51 -15.88
C VAL A 244 -4.30 30.21 -15.57
N GLY A 245 -4.92 30.18 -14.38
CA GLY A 245 -5.69 29.04 -13.86
C GLY A 245 -4.87 28.02 -13.06
N LEU A 246 -3.58 28.29 -12.86
CA LEU A 246 -2.69 27.57 -11.96
C LEU A 246 -2.62 28.31 -10.63
N ASP A 247 -3.49 27.95 -9.68
CA ASP A 247 -3.51 28.56 -8.34
C ASP A 247 -2.33 28.11 -7.46
N GLN A 248 -2.16 28.76 -6.30
CA GLN A 248 -1.05 28.48 -5.38
C GLN A 248 -1.05 27.02 -4.88
N GLY A 249 -2.22 26.39 -4.70
CA GLY A 249 -2.32 25.01 -4.26
C GLY A 249 -1.83 24.05 -5.34
N THR A 250 -2.25 24.30 -6.58
CA THR A 250 -1.81 23.57 -7.77
C THR A 250 -0.30 23.73 -8.00
N ALA A 251 0.23 24.95 -7.84
CA ALA A 251 1.68 25.21 -7.95
C ALA A 251 2.49 24.39 -6.95
N GLN A 252 2.03 24.31 -5.70
CA GLN A 252 2.68 23.49 -4.66
C GLN A 252 2.67 22.01 -5.01
N ILE A 253 1.58 21.51 -5.60
CA ILE A 253 1.48 20.12 -6.05
C ILE A 253 2.50 19.84 -7.17
N LEU A 254 2.63 20.73 -8.14
CA LEU A 254 3.61 20.60 -9.22
C LEU A 254 5.04 20.66 -8.69
N HIS A 255 5.33 21.54 -7.74
CA HIS A 255 6.64 21.55 -7.07
C HIS A 255 6.92 20.24 -6.32
N ALA A 256 5.93 19.66 -5.65
CA ALA A 256 6.10 18.35 -4.99
C ALA A 256 6.36 17.21 -6.01
N LEU A 257 5.95 17.38 -7.26
CA LEU A 257 6.20 16.46 -8.36
C LEU A 257 7.57 16.66 -9.04
N GLY A 258 8.37 17.65 -8.63
CA GLY A 258 9.65 17.98 -9.26
C GLY A 258 9.54 18.93 -10.46
N ILE A 259 8.38 19.58 -10.63
CA ILE A 259 8.13 20.59 -11.65
C ILE A 259 8.34 21.95 -10.99
N HIS A 260 9.51 22.52 -11.20
CA HIS A 260 9.96 23.75 -10.56
C HIS A 260 10.09 24.92 -11.53
N ARG A 261 10.00 24.69 -12.84
CA ARG A 261 10.20 25.71 -13.87
C ARG A 261 9.01 25.81 -14.81
N ILE A 262 8.69 27.03 -15.23
CA ILE A 262 7.76 27.28 -16.35
C ILE A 262 8.31 26.61 -17.63
N ALA A 263 9.63 26.56 -17.76
CA ALA A 263 10.31 25.89 -18.86
C ALA A 263 10.10 24.36 -18.91
N GLN A 264 9.82 23.71 -17.78
CA GLN A 264 9.44 22.29 -17.80
C GLN A 264 8.03 22.14 -18.39
N ILE A 265 7.09 23.00 -17.98
CA ILE A 265 5.70 22.99 -18.47
C ILE A 265 5.64 23.29 -19.98
N ALA A 266 6.47 24.22 -20.46
CA ALA A 266 6.56 24.58 -21.87
C ALA A 266 7.01 23.43 -22.80
N ARG A 267 7.69 22.41 -22.23
CA ARG A 267 8.23 21.24 -22.94
C ARG A 267 7.30 20.03 -22.89
N TRP A 268 6.17 20.09 -22.18
CA TRP A 268 5.24 18.98 -22.06
C TRP A 268 4.63 18.59 -23.41
N ASN A 269 4.57 17.28 -23.65
CA ASN A 269 3.82 16.70 -24.76
C ASN A 269 2.39 16.31 -24.32
N ALA A 270 1.58 15.79 -25.24
CA ALA A 270 0.18 15.42 -24.97
C ALA A 270 0.03 14.38 -23.85
N ASP A 271 0.98 13.45 -23.74
CA ASP A 271 0.99 12.42 -22.70
C ASP A 271 1.28 13.03 -21.32
N ASN A 272 2.21 14.00 -21.25
CA ASN A 272 2.53 14.73 -20.03
C ASN A 272 1.35 15.59 -19.55
N VAL A 273 0.69 16.30 -20.46
CA VAL A 273 -0.50 17.10 -20.17
C VAL A 273 -1.60 16.21 -19.62
N THR A 274 -1.87 15.09 -20.29
CA THR A 274 -2.88 14.11 -19.86
C THR A 274 -2.56 13.55 -18.49
N TRP A 275 -1.29 13.23 -18.22
CA TRP A 275 -0.86 12.70 -16.93
C TRP A 275 -1.04 13.71 -15.79
N ILE A 276 -0.70 14.99 -16.02
CA ILE A 276 -0.87 16.05 -15.01
C ILE A 276 -2.35 16.36 -14.80
N ASP A 277 -3.15 16.38 -15.86
CA ASP A 277 -4.60 16.53 -15.77
C ASP A 277 -5.20 15.45 -14.86
N ASP A 278 -4.85 14.19 -15.09
CA ASP A 278 -5.28 13.05 -14.27
C ASP A 278 -4.79 13.13 -12.82
N TYR A 279 -3.59 13.66 -12.59
CA TYR A 279 -3.02 13.77 -11.24
C TYR A 279 -3.66 14.88 -10.40
N LEU A 280 -4.04 16.01 -11.02
CA LEU A 280 -4.58 17.17 -10.30
C LEU A 280 -6.06 16.96 -9.90
N ASP A 281 -6.91 16.56 -10.84
CA ASP A 281 -8.36 16.32 -10.59
C ASP A 281 -9.10 15.61 -11.74
N GLY A 282 -8.42 15.25 -12.84
CA GLY A 282 -9.00 14.55 -13.98
C GLY A 282 -10.00 15.37 -14.80
N GLN A 283 -10.10 16.68 -14.59
CA GLN A 283 -11.07 17.55 -15.29
C GLN A 283 -10.59 18.05 -16.66
N GLY A 284 -9.31 17.84 -17.01
CA GLY A 284 -8.75 18.34 -18.26
C GLY A 284 -8.31 19.80 -18.21
N ARG A 285 -8.06 20.35 -17.01
CA ARG A 285 -7.77 21.77 -16.80
C ARG A 285 -6.53 22.25 -17.55
N VAL A 286 -5.44 21.47 -17.54
CA VAL A 286 -4.18 21.79 -18.21
C VAL A 286 -4.40 21.93 -19.72
N THR A 287 -5.23 21.04 -20.27
CA THR A 287 -5.65 21.07 -21.69
C THR A 287 -6.59 22.24 -21.98
N ASP A 288 -7.70 22.33 -21.24
CA ASP A 288 -8.77 23.32 -21.47
C ASP A 288 -8.26 24.77 -21.31
N GLN A 289 -7.29 24.97 -20.41
CA GLN A 289 -6.69 26.29 -20.14
C GLN A 289 -5.37 26.49 -20.88
N ASN A 290 -4.95 25.58 -21.76
CA ASN A 290 -3.76 25.74 -22.62
C ASN A 290 -2.47 26.09 -21.85
N TRP A 291 -2.20 25.45 -20.71
CA TRP A 291 -1.06 25.82 -19.85
C TRP A 291 0.30 25.73 -20.56
N VAL A 292 0.48 24.77 -21.47
CA VAL A 292 1.73 24.62 -22.24
C VAL A 292 1.98 25.84 -23.14
N ALA A 293 0.95 26.30 -23.85
CA ALA A 293 1.06 27.48 -24.72
C ALA A 293 1.34 28.76 -23.92
N GLN A 294 0.70 28.90 -22.74
CA GLN A 294 0.98 30.01 -21.84
C GLN A 294 2.41 29.97 -21.29
N ALA A 295 2.89 28.79 -20.90
CA ALA A 295 4.25 28.60 -20.43
C ALA A 295 5.27 28.97 -21.51
N GLN A 296 5.04 28.57 -22.77
CA GLN A 296 5.89 28.96 -23.91
C GLN A 296 5.89 30.48 -24.14
N ALA A 297 4.73 31.14 -24.01
CA ALA A 297 4.63 32.59 -24.13
C ALA A 297 5.38 33.36 -23.03
N LEU A 298 5.52 32.77 -21.84
CA LEU A 298 6.25 33.36 -20.71
C LEU A 298 7.78 33.19 -20.81
N GLN A 299 8.26 32.39 -21.77
CA GLN A 299 9.69 32.20 -22.05
C GLN A 299 10.26 33.19 -23.08
N GLY A 300 9.40 33.85 -23.85
CA GLY A 300 9.75 34.89 -24.84
C GLY A 300 9.68 36.30 -24.25
#